data_AF-A0A2M7YPS7-F1
#
_entry.id   AF-A0A2M7YPS7-F1
#
_cell.length_a   1.000
_cell.length_b   1.000
_cell.length_c   1.000
_cell.angle_alpha   90.00
_cell.angle_beta   90.00
_cell.angle_gamma   90.00
#
_symmetry.space_group_name_H-M   'P 1'
#
loop_
_entity.id
_entity.type
_entity.pdbx_description
1 polymer ?
#
loop_
_entity_poly.entity_id
_entity_poly.type
_entity_poly.pdbx_seq_one_letter_code
_entity_poly.pdbx_strand_id
1 'polypeptide(L)'
;METLTSTIEGQTKLRWDDNNWKHLPKRWGHSFHPMCSYLAMFPPGIPRYFIEQFTKPGDVVLDPFSGRGTAPLEACVSGRIGIGIDLSPLAHILTAAKVDPPSFDSALKRIEELRLHYKRPNVD
;
A
#
# COMPACT_ATOMS: atom_id res chain seq x y z
N MET A 1 14.58 32.69 23.60
CA MET A 1 13.83 32.04 22.49
C MET A 1 14.80 31.54 21.41
N GLU A 2 15.88 30.85 21.80
CA GLU A 2 16.92 30.38 20.87
C GLU A 2 17.27 28.89 21.08
N THR A 3 16.62 28.22 22.04
CA THR A 3 16.98 26.86 22.47
C THR A 3 16.08 25.75 21.90
N LEU A 4 15.03 26.09 21.14
CA LEU A 4 14.11 25.09 20.55
C LEU A 4 14.43 24.76 19.08
N THR A 5 15.22 25.58 18.40
CA THR A 5 15.56 25.40 16.97
C THR A 5 16.72 24.42 16.75
N SER A 6 17.62 24.25 17.73
CA SER A 6 18.85 23.45 17.55
C SER A 6 18.68 21.94 17.75
N THR A 7 17.51 21.45 18.19
CA THR A 7 17.28 20.00 18.41
C THR A 7 16.74 19.29 17.16
N ILE A 8 16.27 20.03 16.16
CA ILE A 8 15.70 19.45 14.93
C ILE A 8 16.78 19.18 13.86
N GLU A 9 17.95 19.80 13.96
CA GLU A 9 19.01 19.72 12.93
C GLU A 9 19.83 18.41 12.95
N GLY A 10 19.55 17.48 13.87
CA GLY A 10 20.46 16.37 14.17
C GLY A 10 20.22 15.01 13.51
N GLN A 11 19.03 14.68 12.98
CA GLN A 11 18.75 13.28 12.57
C GLN A 11 17.71 13.15 11.46
N THR A 12 18.14 13.22 10.21
CA THR A 12 18.04 12.16 9.17
C THR A 12 18.32 12.80 7.83
N LYS A 13 19.40 12.36 7.18
CA LYS A 13 19.58 12.60 5.75
C LYS A 13 18.36 12.01 5.04
N LEU A 14 17.44 12.85 4.59
CA LEU A 14 16.20 12.41 3.96
C LEU A 14 16.54 11.50 2.78
N ARG A 15 15.92 10.30 2.75
CA ARG A 15 16.07 9.35 1.64
C ARG A 15 15.60 9.91 0.30
N TRP A 16 14.79 10.96 0.33
CA TRP A 16 14.21 11.63 -0.80
C TRP A 16 14.82 13.03 -0.91
N ASP A 17 15.18 13.46 -2.12
CA ASP A 17 15.45 14.86 -2.41
C ASP A 17 14.12 15.62 -2.61
N ASP A 18 14.20 16.95 -2.63
CA ASP A 18 13.03 17.81 -2.85
C ASP A 18 12.42 17.55 -4.23
N ASN A 19 11.27 16.86 -4.23
CA ASN A 19 10.40 16.57 -5.38
C ASN A 19 10.79 15.41 -6.31
N ASN A 20 11.81 14.58 -6.06
CA ASN A 20 12.04 13.40 -6.91
C ASN A 20 10.83 12.47 -7.01
N TRP A 21 9.94 12.45 -6.02
CA TRP A 21 8.71 11.65 -6.03
C TRP A 21 7.79 12.01 -7.23
N LYS A 22 7.93 13.21 -7.80
CA LYS A 22 7.23 13.66 -9.01
C LYS A 22 7.80 13.08 -10.31
N HIS A 23 9.05 12.61 -10.27
CA HIS A 23 9.81 12.16 -11.45
C HIS A 23 10.05 10.65 -11.47
N LEU A 24 9.33 9.89 -10.63
CA LEU A 24 9.45 8.43 -10.58
C LEU A 24 8.89 7.78 -11.85
N PRO A 25 9.46 6.64 -12.30
CA PRO A 25 8.93 5.88 -13.43
C PRO A 25 7.45 5.53 -13.25
N LYS A 26 6.69 5.47 -14.34
CA LYS A 26 5.23 5.17 -14.30
C LYS A 26 4.88 3.85 -13.59
N ARG A 27 5.79 2.86 -13.59
CA ARG A 27 5.62 1.55 -12.93
C ARG A 27 6.45 1.40 -11.65
N TRP A 28 6.90 2.51 -11.08
CA TRP A 28 7.63 2.50 -9.82
C TRP A 28 6.73 2.05 -8.66
N GLY A 29 7.31 1.36 -7.68
CA GLY A 29 6.62 0.88 -6.48
C GLY A 29 6.40 -0.63 -6.46
N HIS A 30 5.64 -1.10 -5.49
CA HIS A 30 5.34 -2.53 -5.30
C HIS A 30 4.56 -3.14 -6.47
N SER A 31 4.82 -4.41 -6.77
CA SER A 31 4.17 -5.17 -7.86
C SER A 31 2.65 -5.31 -7.68
N PHE A 32 2.13 -5.05 -6.48
CA PHE A 32 0.70 -5.09 -6.20
C PHE A 32 -0.06 -3.82 -6.62
N HIS A 33 0.63 -2.72 -6.92
CA HIS A 33 -0.05 -1.52 -7.45
C HIS A 33 -0.90 -1.84 -8.68
N PRO A 34 -0.38 -2.46 -9.75
CA PRO A 34 -1.17 -2.77 -10.95
C PRO A 34 -2.15 -3.95 -10.82
N MET A 35 -2.46 -4.46 -9.62
CA MET A 35 -3.34 -5.62 -9.43
C MET A 35 -4.74 -5.42 -10.05
N CYS A 36 -5.28 -4.20 -9.99
CA CYS A 36 -6.59 -3.87 -10.58
C CYS A 36 -6.66 -2.40 -10.98
N SER A 37 -7.35 -2.12 -12.09
CA SER A 37 -7.68 -0.76 -12.52
C SER A 37 -8.75 -0.15 -11.60
N TYR A 38 -8.56 1.10 -11.20
CA TYR A 38 -9.49 1.86 -10.36
C TYR A 38 -9.43 3.34 -10.75
N LEU A 39 -10.55 4.05 -10.75
CA LEU A 39 -10.55 5.45 -11.16
C LEU A 39 -9.91 6.35 -10.09
N ALA A 40 -9.42 7.52 -10.50
CA ALA A 40 -8.91 8.58 -9.62
C ALA A 40 -7.80 8.15 -8.64
N MET A 41 -6.87 7.31 -9.09
CA MET A 41 -5.72 6.88 -8.28
C MET A 41 -4.55 7.86 -8.36
N PHE A 42 -3.82 8.03 -7.26
CA PHE A 42 -2.52 8.72 -7.25
C PHE A 42 -1.35 7.73 -7.47
N PRO A 43 -0.22 8.21 -8.03
CA PRO A 43 1.03 7.43 -8.11
C PRO A 43 1.55 7.04 -6.72
N PRO A 44 2.16 5.84 -6.55
CA PRO A 44 2.62 5.35 -5.26
C PRO A 44 3.81 6.14 -4.67
N GLY A 45 4.55 6.87 -5.49
CA GLY A 45 5.61 7.76 -5.02
C GLY A 45 5.13 8.86 -4.08
N ILE A 46 3.90 9.36 -4.30
CA ILE A 46 3.30 10.43 -3.49
C ILE A 46 3.14 9.97 -2.03
N PRO A 47 2.33 8.94 -1.72
CA PRO A 47 2.15 8.50 -0.34
C PRO A 47 3.47 7.98 0.26
N ARG A 48 4.35 7.32 -0.51
CA ARG A 48 5.65 6.85 0.00
C ARG A 48 6.45 8.00 0.60
N TYR A 49 6.57 9.10 -0.14
CA TYR A 49 7.28 10.28 0.30
C TYR A 49 6.69 10.78 1.63
N PHE A 50 5.39 11.10 1.66
CA PHE A 50 4.73 11.65 2.84
C PHE A 50 4.80 10.71 4.05
N ILE A 51 4.59 9.40 3.85
CA ILE A 51 4.70 8.41 4.92
C ILE A 51 6.11 8.40 5.50
N GLU A 52 7.14 8.36 4.67
CA GLU A 52 8.53 8.33 5.15
C GLU A 52 8.98 9.64 5.78
N GLN A 53 8.42 10.79 5.37
CA GLN A 53 8.70 12.09 5.98
C GLN A 53 8.05 12.25 7.36
N PHE A 54 6.79 11.83 7.50
CA PHE A 54 5.93 12.22 8.63
C PHE A 54 5.65 11.09 9.61
N THR A 55 6.19 9.89 9.40
CA THR A 55 6.02 8.73 10.30
C THR A 55 7.32 7.95 10.48
N LYS A 56 7.41 7.13 11.51
CA LYS A 56 8.50 6.19 11.78
C LYS A 56 8.04 4.74 11.51
N PRO A 57 8.96 3.80 11.21
CA PRO A 57 8.60 2.38 11.17
C PRO A 57 7.88 1.95 12.45
N GLY A 58 6.81 1.15 12.30
CA GLY A 58 5.91 0.76 13.38
C GLY A 58 4.72 1.69 13.61
N ASP A 59 4.74 2.94 13.12
CA ASP A 59 3.60 3.86 13.24
C ASP A 59 2.39 3.38 12.41
N VAL A 60 1.21 3.87 12.76
CA VAL A 60 -0.03 3.64 12.02
C VAL A 60 -0.27 4.75 11.01
N VAL A 61 -0.57 4.37 9.76
CA VAL A 61 -0.98 5.27 8.68
C VAL A 61 -2.42 4.94 8.30
N LEU A 62 -3.33 5.90 8.47
CA LEU A 62 -4.73 5.77 8.09
C LEU A 62 -5.01 6.56 6.81
N ASP A 63 -5.63 5.89 5.85
CA ASP A 63 -6.27 6.52 4.69
C ASP A 63 -7.80 6.28 4.76
N PRO A 64 -8.61 7.30 5.10
CA PRO A 64 -10.06 7.15 5.26
C PRO A 64 -10.82 7.02 3.93
N PHE A 65 -10.17 7.26 2.79
CA PHE A 65 -10.74 7.18 1.44
C PHE A 65 -9.79 6.43 0.51
N SER A 66 -9.42 5.22 0.89
CA SER A 66 -8.22 4.55 0.36
C SER A 66 -8.33 4.12 -1.09
N GLY A 67 -9.54 4.08 -1.67
CA GLY A 67 -9.79 3.50 -2.97
C GLY A 67 -9.19 2.10 -3.04
N ARG A 68 -8.36 1.85 -4.05
CA ARG A 68 -7.67 0.55 -4.19
C ARG A 68 -6.44 0.37 -3.27
N GLY A 69 -6.29 1.15 -2.21
CA GLY A 69 -5.32 0.90 -1.14
C GLY A 69 -3.87 1.28 -1.45
N THR A 70 -3.63 2.33 -2.25
CA THR A 70 -2.26 2.74 -2.59
C THR A 70 -1.49 3.24 -1.36
N ALA A 71 -2.07 4.12 -0.53
CA ALA A 71 -1.38 4.63 0.66
C ALA A 71 -1.22 3.57 1.78
N PRO A 72 -2.23 2.75 2.12
CA PRO A 72 -2.05 1.65 3.07
C PRO A 72 -0.97 0.65 2.64
N LEU A 73 -0.90 0.30 1.35
CA LEU A 73 0.15 -0.57 0.83
C LEU A 73 1.54 0.06 0.99
N GLU A 74 1.70 1.34 0.62
CA GLU A 74 3.00 2.02 0.76
C GLU A 74 3.42 2.17 2.23
N ALA A 75 2.46 2.32 3.15
CA ALA A 75 2.74 2.26 4.59
C ALA A 75 3.33 0.90 4.99
N CYS A 76 2.66 -0.20 4.61
CA CYS A 76 3.14 -1.55 4.88
C CYS A 76 4.53 -1.81 4.28
N VAL A 77 4.76 -1.43 3.03
CA VAL A 77 6.07 -1.62 2.36
C VAL A 77 7.17 -0.75 3.00
N SER A 78 6.80 0.38 3.60
CA SER A 78 7.71 1.20 4.40
C SER A 78 7.84 0.74 5.86
N GLY A 79 7.27 -0.41 6.25
CA GLY A 79 7.39 -0.96 7.61
C GLY A 79 6.50 -0.24 8.64
N ARG A 80 5.41 0.39 8.20
CA ARG A 80 4.34 0.95 9.04
C ARG A 80 3.12 0.02 9.02
N ILE A 81 2.15 0.27 9.88
CA ILE A 81 0.85 -0.40 9.84
C ILE A 81 -0.09 0.45 8.97
N GLY A 82 -0.43 -0.04 7.77
CA GLY A 82 -1.35 0.63 6.85
C GLY A 82 -2.80 0.24 7.10
N ILE A 83 -3.67 1.23 7.31
CA ILE A 83 -5.12 1.04 7.45
C ILE A 83 -5.83 1.83 6.35
N GLY A 84 -6.68 1.17 5.58
CA GLY A 84 -7.51 1.80 4.55
C GLY A 84 -8.99 1.60 4.83
N ILE A 85 -9.76 2.68 4.68
CA ILE A 85 -11.23 2.65 4.73
C ILE A 85 -11.74 3.14 3.38
N ASP A 86 -12.76 2.46 2.85
CA ASP A 86 -13.50 2.91 1.68
C ASP A 86 -14.92 2.34 1.71
N LEU A 87 -15.88 3.06 1.15
CA LEU A 87 -17.27 2.63 1.06
C LEU A 87 -17.45 1.53 -0.01
N SER A 88 -16.62 1.53 -1.04
CA SER A 88 -16.70 0.58 -2.14
C SER A 88 -16.27 -0.82 -1.69
N PRO A 89 -17.11 -1.85 -1.84
CA PRO A 89 -16.73 -3.23 -1.52
C PRO A 89 -15.51 -3.70 -2.32
N LEU A 90 -15.38 -3.25 -3.57
CA LEU A 90 -14.22 -3.56 -4.40
C LEU A 90 -12.94 -2.93 -3.85
N ALA A 91 -13.01 -1.65 -3.43
CA ALA A 91 -11.89 -0.94 -2.82
C ALA A 91 -11.42 -1.64 -1.53
N HIS A 92 -12.36 -2.05 -0.68
CA HIS A 92 -12.08 -2.83 0.52
C HIS A 92 -11.34 -4.14 0.19
N ILE A 93 -11.87 -4.96 -0.73
CA ILE A 93 -11.26 -6.24 -1.12
C ILE A 93 -9.86 -6.05 -1.69
N LEU A 94 -9.67 -5.07 -2.59
CA LEU A 94 -8.37 -4.78 -3.19
C LEU A 94 -7.35 -4.29 -2.17
N THR A 95 -7.78 -3.45 -1.22
CA THR A 95 -6.91 -2.95 -0.16
C THR A 95 -6.49 -4.10 0.76
N ALA A 96 -7.45 -4.93 1.22
CA ALA A 96 -7.16 -6.09 2.05
C ALA A 96 -6.16 -7.05 1.38
N ALA A 97 -6.37 -7.38 0.11
CA ALA A 97 -5.46 -8.26 -0.65
C ALA A 97 -4.03 -7.69 -0.81
N LYS A 98 -3.87 -6.37 -0.70
CA LYS A 98 -2.57 -5.70 -0.80
C LYS A 98 -1.83 -5.63 0.52
N VAL A 99 -2.52 -5.32 1.60
CA VAL A 99 -1.90 -5.08 2.92
C VAL A 99 -1.74 -6.37 3.73
N ASP A 100 -2.56 -7.37 3.44
CA ASP A 100 -2.54 -8.69 4.10
C ASP A 100 -2.71 -9.81 3.06
N PRO A 101 -1.72 -9.99 2.14
CA PRO A 101 -1.78 -11.06 1.17
C PRO A 101 -1.66 -12.43 1.86
N PRO A 102 -2.38 -13.46 1.40
CA PRO A 102 -2.28 -14.79 1.98
C PRO A 102 -0.87 -15.35 1.80
N SER A 103 -0.44 -16.22 2.72
CA SER A 103 0.79 -16.98 2.52
C SER A 103 0.69 -17.88 1.29
N PHE A 104 1.84 -18.18 0.68
CA PHE A 104 1.90 -19.06 -0.49
C PHE A 104 1.24 -20.41 -0.22
N ASP A 105 1.50 -21.02 0.94
CA ASP A 105 0.89 -22.30 1.33
C ASP A 105 -0.63 -22.19 1.52
N SER A 106 -1.12 -21.09 2.09
CA SER A 106 -2.56 -20.85 2.25
C SER A 106 -3.23 -20.69 0.89
N ALA A 107 -2.58 -19.99 -0.04
CA ALA A 107 -3.07 -19.83 -1.41
C ALA A 107 -3.10 -21.18 -2.14
N LEU A 108 -2.04 -21.99 -2.04
CA LEU A 108 -2.00 -23.33 -2.63
C LEU A 108 -3.08 -24.25 -2.05
N LYS A 109 -3.24 -24.27 -0.73
CA LYS A 109 -4.29 -25.03 -0.06
C LYS A 109 -5.67 -24.62 -0.59
N ARG A 110 -5.91 -23.31 -0.72
CA ARG A 110 -7.19 -22.80 -1.23
C ARG A 110 -7.44 -23.23 -2.69
N ILE A 111 -6.41 -23.21 -3.53
CA ILE A 111 -6.51 -23.67 -4.93
C ILE A 111 -6.88 -25.16 -4.99
N GLU A 112 -6.24 -26.01 -4.18
CA GLU A 112 -6.57 -27.45 -4.14
C GLU A 112 -7.99 -27.71 -3.64
N GLU A 113 -8.43 -27.00 -2.59
CA GLU A 113 -9.83 -27.06 -2.13
C GLU A 113 -10.82 -26.70 -3.24
N LEU A 114 -10.57 -25.62 -3.98
CA LEU A 114 -11.43 -25.19 -5.09
C LEU A 114 -11.42 -26.22 -6.23
N ARG A 115 -10.26 -26.79 -6.54
CA ARG A 115 -10.10 -27.81 -7.58
C ARG A 115 -10.92 -29.07 -7.27
N LEU A 116 -10.94 -29.51 -6.01
CA LEU A 116 -11.72 -30.68 -5.59
C LEU A 116 -13.23 -30.48 -5.73
N HIS A 117 -13.72 -29.25 -5.54
CA HIS A 117 -15.15 -28.93 -5.63
C HIS A 117 -15.56 -28.41 -7.01
N TYR A 118 -14.60 -28.21 -7.92
CA TYR A 118 -14.88 -27.68 -9.24
C TYR A 118 -15.65 -28.71 -10.07
N LYS A 119 -16.92 -28.38 -10.36
CA LYS A 119 -17.73 -29.08 -11.36
C LYS A 119 -17.71 -28.25 -12.63
N ARG A 120 -17.19 -28.82 -13.71
CA ARG A 120 -17.25 -28.17 -15.02
C ARG A 120 -18.73 -27.89 -15.35
N PRO A 121 -19.11 -26.64 -15.63
CA PRO A 121 -20.48 -26.35 -16.02
C PRO A 121 -20.79 -27.09 -17.32
N ASN A 122 -21.98 -27.70 -17.40
CA ASN A 122 -22.46 -28.27 -18.65
C ASN A 122 -22.95 -27.10 -19.50
N VAL A 123 -22.12 -26.69 -20.46
CA VAL A 123 -22.47 -25.67 -21.44
C VAL A 123 -22.83 -26.42 -22.72
N ASP A 124 -24.07 -26.90 -22.76
CA ASP A 124 -24.73 -27.37 -23.99
C ASP A 124 -25.31 -26.17 -24.75
#